data_AF-A0A7Y3JNE6-F1
#
_entry.id   AF-A0A7Y3JNE6-F1
#
_cell.length_a   1.000
_cell.length_b   1.000
_cell.length_c   1.000
_cell.angle_alpha   90.00
_cell.angle_beta   90.00
_cell.angle_gamma   90.00
#
_symmetry.space_group_name_H-M   'P 1'
#
loop_
_entity.id
_entity.type
_entity.pdbx_description
1 polymer ?
#
loop_
_entity_poly.entity_id
_entity_poly.type
_entity_poly.pdbx_seq_one_letter_code
_entity_poly.pdbx_strand_id
1 'polypeptide(L)' 'MFRLPMVIVYMIVALNFTLFTLLLQLDMLMFHFLIAKVIAWLLSVGAWVLAYKKRDKFVTLF' A
#
# COMPACT_ATOMS: atom_id res chain seq x y z
N MET A 1 -24.28 17.59 1.02
CA MET A 1 -23.36 16.44 1.13
C MET A 1 -22.02 16.81 0.51
N PHE A 2 -21.01 17.03 1.35
CA PHE A 2 -19.65 17.34 0.90
C PHE A 2 -18.95 16.04 0.51
N ARG A 3 -18.33 15.97 -0.67
CA ARG A 3 -17.64 14.76 -1.15
C ARG A 3 -16.13 14.98 -1.10
N LEU A 4 -15.45 14.24 -0.23
CA LEU A 4 -13.99 14.25 -0.18
C LEU A 4 -13.43 13.17 -1.11
N PRO A 5 -12.58 13.53 -2.08
CA PRO A 5 -11.84 12.55 -2.85
C PRO A 5 -10.84 11.83 -1.94
N MET A 6 -10.91 10.50 -1.86
CA MET A 6 -9.96 9.70 -1.07
C MET A 6 -8.62 9.49 -1.79
N VAL A 7 -8.43 10.12 -2.96
CA VAL A 7 -7.25 9.93 -3.80
C VAL A 7 -5.95 10.19 -3.04
N ILE A 8 -5.91 11.24 -2.21
CA ILE A 8 -4.73 11.61 -1.41
C ILE A 8 -4.42 10.52 -0.37
N VAL A 9 -5.45 10.03 0.33
CA VAL A 9 -5.30 8.97 1.35
C VAL A 9 -4.78 7.69 0.70
N TYR A 10 -5.39 7.28 -0.41
CA TYR A 10 -4.95 6.07 -1.13
C TYR A 10 -3.56 6.21 -1.76
N MET A 11 -3.15 7.41 -2.18
CA MET A 11 -1.78 7.67 -2.64
C MET A 11 -0.76 7.55 -1.50
N ILE A 12 -1.04 8.08 -0.31
CA ILE A 12 -0.17 7.92 0.86
C ILE A 12 -0.01 6.43 1.20
N VAL A 13 -1.11 5.68 1.22
CA VAL A 13 -1.09 4.23 1.47
C VAL A 13 -0.28 3.49 0.40
N ALA A 14 -0.49 3.79 -0.88
CA ALA A 14 0.26 3.18 -1.98
C ALA A 14 1.76 3.48 -1.87
N LEU A 15 2.15 4.72 -1.56
CA LEU A 15 3.55 5.11 -1.36
C LEU A 15 4.22 4.32 -0.22
N ASN A 16 3.52 4.11 0.89
CA ASN A 16 4.03 3.31 2.01
C ASN A 16 4.28 1.86 1.62
N PHE A 17 3.38 1.24 0.84
CA PHE A 17 3.62 -0.11 0.31
C PHE A 17 4.80 -0.16 -0.65
N THR A 18 5.01 0.86 -1.48
CA THR A 18 6.18 0.96 -2.34
C THR A 18 7.48 1.06 -1.52
N LEU A 19 7.52 1.93 -0.51
CA LEU A 19 8.66 2.04 0.41
C LEU A 19 8.96 0.74 1.14
N PHE A 20 7.93 0.08 1.69
CA PHE A 20 8.08 -1.22 2.33
C PHE A 20 8.67 -2.27 1.37
N THR A 21 8.17 -2.30 0.13
CA THR A 21 8.65 -3.25 -0.89
C THR A 21 10.11 -2.97 -1.28
N LEU A 22 10.52 -1.71 -1.35
CA LEU A 22 11.91 -1.32 -1.59
C LEU A 22 12.82 -1.77 -0.44
N LEU A 23 12.43 -1.51 0.80
CA LEU A 23 13.17 -1.97 1.98
C LEU A 23 13.31 -3.50 1.99
N LEU A 24 12.27 -4.21 1.55
CA LEU A 24 12.24 -5.66 1.45
C LEU A 24 13.23 -6.20 0.40
N GLN A 25 13.33 -5.52 -0.75
CA GLN A 25 14.27 -5.86 -1.82
C GLN A 25 15.72 -5.54 -1.45
N LEU A 26 15.96 -4.47 -0.69
CA LEU A 26 17.28 -4.08 -0.20
C LEU A 26 17.75 -4.90 1.01
N ASP A 27 16.96 -5.87 1.46
CA ASP A 27 17.22 -6.67 2.66
C ASP A 27 17.43 -5.81 3.93
N MET A 28 16.71 -4.70 4.03
CA MET A 28 16.80 -3.76 5.14
C MET A 28 15.73 -4.02 6.22
N LEU A 29 14.98 -5.12 6.14
CA LEU A 29 14.03 -5.53 7.18
C LEU A 29 14.64 -6.54 8.15
N MET A 30 14.17 -6.51 9.39
CA MET A 30 14.66 -7.34 10.49
C MET A 30 14.42 -8.86 10.32
N PHE A 31 13.64 -9.30 9.32
CA PHE A 31 13.38 -10.72 9.10
C PHE A 31 14.18 -11.27 7.90
N HIS A 32 15.05 -12.24 8.17
CA HIS A 32 15.97 -12.81 7.18
C HIS A 32 15.42 -14.02 6.41
N PHE A 33 14.29 -14.58 6.85
CA PHE A 33 13.70 -15.76 6.21
C PHE A 33 13.18 -15.44 4.80
N LEU A 34 13.71 -16.13 3.80
CA LEU A 34 13.36 -15.93 2.40
C LEU A 34 11.86 -16.14 2.14
N ILE A 35 11.25 -17.14 2.76
CA ILE A 35 9.81 -17.42 2.63
C ILE A 35 8.98 -16.25 3.16
N ALA A 36 9.35 -15.69 4.32
CA ALA A 36 8.67 -14.53 4.89
C ALA A 36 8.77 -13.31 3.96
N LYS A 37 9.92 -13.12 3.30
CA LYS A 37 10.09 -12.05 2.30
C LYS A 37 9.18 -12.23 1.08
N VAL A 38 9.07 -13.45 0.55
CA VAL A 38 8.18 -13.72 -0.59
C VAL A 38 6.72 -13.45 -0.24
N ILE A 39 6.27 -13.88 0.95
CA ILE A 39 4.90 -13.62 1.42
C ILE A 39 4.66 -12.13 1.61
N ALA A 40 5.58 -11.42 2.27
CA ALA A 40 5.49 -9.98 2.48
C ALA A 40 5.44 -9.21 1.14
N TRP A 41 6.21 -9.64 0.15
CA TRP A 41 6.21 -9.06 -1.18
C TRP A 41 4.85 -9.22 -1.87
N LEU A 42 4.29 -10.44 -1.89
CA LEU A 42 2.98 -10.72 -2.48
C LEU A 42 1.86 -9.91 -1.81
N LEU A 43 1.87 -9.83 -0.47
CA LEU A 43 0.89 -9.04 0.29
C LEU A 43 1.00 -7.54 -0.03
N SER A 44 2.22 -7.03 -0.17
CA SER A 44 2.47 -5.61 -0.48
C SER A 44 1.97 -5.24 -1.87
N VAL A 45 2.23 -6.09 -2.87
CA VAL A 45 1.69 -5.91 -4.24
C VAL A 45 0.16 -5.93 -4.22
N GLY A 46 -0.45 -6.90 -3.54
CA GLY A 46 -1.90 -7.01 -3.44
C GLY A 46 -2.53 -5.78 -2.78
N ALA A 47 -1.93 -5.29 -1.70
CA ALA A 47 -2.41 -4.11 -0.99
C ALA A 47 -2.23 -2.82 -1.80
N TRP A 48 -1.14 -2.70 -2.55
CA TRP A 48 -0.90 -1.59 -3.47
C TRP A 48 -1.95 -1.53 -4.58
N VAL A 49 -2.24 -2.67 -5.22
CA VAL A 49 -3.27 -2.76 -6.28
C VAL A 49 -4.65 -2.40 -5.73
N LEU A 50 -4.98 -2.85 -4.51
CA LEU A 50 -6.25 -2.49 -3.86
C LEU A 50 -6.35 -0.98 -3.58
N ALA A 51 -5.27 -0.37 -3.10
CA ALA A 51 -5.19 1.08 -2.88
C ALA A 51 -5.37 1.85 -4.20
N TYR A 52 -4.68 1.41 -5.25
CA TYR A 52 -4.81 2.00 -6.59
C TYR A 52 -6.23 1.89 -7.12
N LYS A 53 -6.89 0.73 -7.00
CA LYS A 53 -8.26 0.53 -7.48
C LYS A 53 -9.30 1.36 -6.71
N LYS A 54 -9.08 1.61 -5.42
CA LYS A 54 -10.02 2.38 -4.58
C LYS A 54 -9.75 3.89 -4.55
N ARG A 55 -8.69 4.37 -5.19
CA ARG A 55 -8.26 5.78 -5.16
C ARG A 55 -9.36 6.77 -5.55
N ASP A 56 -10.23 6.40 -6.50
CA ASP A 56 -11.28 7.26 -7.02
C ASP A 56 -12.58 7.21 -6.20
N LYS A 57 -12.56 6.57 -5.02
CA LYS A 57 -13.69 6.61 -4.10
C LYS A 57 -13.84 7.99 -3.47
N PHE A 58 -15.10 8.40 -3.36
CA PHE A 58 -15.49 9.61 -2.65
C PHE A 58 -16.19 9.20 -1.36
N VAL A 59 -15.83 9.86 -0.27
CA VAL A 59 -16.57 9.76 1.00
C VAL A 59 -17.48 10.97 1.10
N THR A 60 -18.77 10.73 1.27
CA THR A 60 -19.75 11.77 1.60
C THR A 60 -19.69 12.07 3.09
N LEU A 61 -19.37 13.32 3.42
CA LEU A 61 -19.56 13.89 4.75
C LEU A 61 -20.89 14.67 4.73
N PHE A 62 -21.73 14.37 5.73
CA PHE A 62 -23.08 14.92 5.96
C PHE A 62 -24.12 14.53 4.91
#